data_AF-A0A9W7DAC7-F1
#
_entry.id   AF-A0A9W7DAC7-F1
#
_cell.length_a   1.000
_cell.length_b   1.000
_cell.length_c   1.000
_cell.angle_alpha   90.00
_cell.angle_beta   90.00
_cell.angle_gamma   90.00
#
_symmetry.space_group_name_H-M   'P 1'
#
loop_
_entity.id
_entity.type
_entity.pdbx_description
1 polymer ?
#
loop_
_entity_poly.entity_id
_entity_poly.type
_entity_poly.pdbx_seq_one_letter_code
_entity_poly.pdbx_strand_id
1 'polypeptide(L)'
;MAATNTLAQVTIAAVLEEKFLQACTEGDSEVCRASVMDLQSWYPASSEAVQELLGYAFSCAAAHNQIEIMELLLYPTRATASNSNSSVALSKDIHECLLYGMCRWEKYYPRRPRFQCCYALRYLAYAAIVCVEQNAFQALEFLVKQQGHPTPELLVDTDVVRCFRYAVELGSDFNAPAPEAYRPMMMMLLYRYPVLLLPHVNGKHDNDPDESISRSTRKHMESLRASLLFEYVTNPQLHPKTEW
;
A
#
# COMPACT_ATOMS: atom_id res chain seq x y z
N MET A 1 -32.61 -18.84 -31.80
CA MET A 1 -32.20 -19.36 -30.47
C MET A 1 -30.83 -18.79 -30.17
N ALA A 2 -30.76 -17.69 -29.43
CA ALA A 2 -29.50 -17.08 -29.02
C ALA A 2 -29.03 -17.80 -27.77
N ALA A 3 -27.88 -18.47 -27.86
CA ALA A 3 -27.19 -19.02 -26.70
C ALA A 3 -26.68 -17.86 -25.86
N THR A 4 -27.38 -17.54 -24.77
CA THR A 4 -26.83 -16.77 -23.66
C THR A 4 -25.73 -17.60 -23.03
N ASN A 5 -24.49 -17.41 -23.49
CA ASN A 5 -23.30 -17.80 -22.76
C ASN A 5 -23.27 -16.94 -21.49
N THR A 6 -23.88 -17.42 -20.42
CA THR A 6 -23.53 -17.04 -19.06
C THR A 6 -22.05 -17.39 -18.88
N LEU A 7 -21.17 -16.39 -18.97
CA LEU A 7 -19.81 -16.49 -18.46
C LEU A 7 -19.93 -16.96 -17.01
N ALA A 8 -19.65 -18.24 -16.77
CA ALA A 8 -19.64 -18.79 -15.43
C ALA A 8 -18.65 -17.96 -14.61
N GLN A 9 -19.15 -17.26 -13.59
CA GLN A 9 -18.33 -16.45 -12.71
C GLN A 9 -17.35 -17.38 -12.01
N VAL A 10 -16.07 -17.28 -12.39
CA VAL A 10 -15.01 -18.13 -11.85
C VAL A 10 -14.94 -17.84 -10.35
N THR A 11 -15.20 -18.86 -9.53
CA THR A 11 -15.07 -18.78 -8.07
C THR A 11 -13.86 -19.60 -7.66
N ILE A 12 -12.95 -19.02 -6.90
CA ILE A 12 -11.75 -19.70 -6.41
C ILE A 12 -12.15 -20.64 -5.27
N ALA A 13 -11.56 -21.84 -5.24
CA ALA A 13 -11.78 -22.79 -4.15
C ALA A 13 -11.42 -22.15 -2.79
N ALA A 14 -12.36 -22.15 -1.84
CA ALA A 14 -12.22 -21.49 -0.55
C ALA A 14 -10.97 -21.92 0.24
N VAL A 15 -10.62 -23.20 0.18
CA VAL A 15 -9.42 -23.74 0.87
C VAL A 15 -8.13 -23.15 0.29
N LEU A 16 -8.06 -22.97 -1.03
CA LEU A 16 -6.90 -22.36 -1.69
C LEU A 16 -6.83 -20.87 -1.36
N GLU A 17 -7.98 -20.19 -1.39
CA GLU A 17 -8.09 -18.77 -1.02
C GLU A 17 -7.62 -18.52 0.43
N GLU A 18 -8.13 -19.27 1.40
CA GLU A 18 -7.76 -19.14 2.81
C GLU A 18 -6.27 -19.42 3.04
N LYS A 19 -5.77 -20.53 2.49
CA LYS A 19 -4.35 -20.90 2.56
C LYS A 19 -3.44 -19.81 1.98
N PHE A 20 -3.83 -19.21 0.85
CA PHE A 20 -3.05 -18.17 0.21
C PHE A 20 -3.02 -16.88 1.05
N LEU A 21 -4.16 -16.45 1.57
CA LEU A 21 -4.27 -15.25 2.39
C LEU A 21 -3.55 -15.39 3.74
N GLN A 22 -3.62 -16.58 4.35
CA GLN A 22 -2.90 -16.87 5.58
C GLN A 22 -1.39 -16.81 5.35
N ALA A 23 -0.87 -17.45 4.30
CA ALA A 23 0.54 -17.38 3.95
C ALA A 23 1.03 -15.95 3.71
N CYS A 24 0.22 -15.11 3.06
CA CYS A 24 0.56 -13.70 2.85
C CYS A 24 0.58 -12.90 4.16
N THR A 25 -0.25 -13.25 5.13
CA THR A 25 -0.31 -12.60 6.44
C THR A 25 0.87 -13.02 7.34
N GLU A 26 1.18 -14.32 7.34
CA GLU A 26 2.22 -14.92 8.19
C GLU A 26 3.63 -14.78 7.62
N GLY A 27 3.76 -14.47 6.32
CA GLY A 27 5.06 -14.35 5.65
C GLY A 27 5.63 -15.67 5.15
N ASP A 28 4.80 -16.71 4.99
CA ASP A 28 5.24 -18.01 4.47
C ASP A 28 5.41 -17.93 2.94
N SER A 29 6.63 -17.63 2.50
CA SER A 29 6.94 -17.41 1.08
C SER A 29 6.86 -18.68 0.23
N GLU A 30 7.10 -19.85 0.82
CA GLU A 30 6.97 -21.14 0.14
C GLU A 30 5.51 -21.51 -0.09
N VAL A 31 4.67 -21.38 0.94
CA VAL A 31 3.22 -21.63 0.81
C VAL A 31 2.57 -20.59 -0.11
N CYS A 32 2.99 -19.32 -0.01
CA CYS A 32 2.53 -18.27 -0.92
C CYS A 32 2.87 -18.62 -2.38
N ARG A 33 4.13 -18.98 -2.67
CA ARG A 33 4.56 -19.38 -4.01
C ARG A 33 3.76 -20.56 -4.55
N ALA A 34 3.61 -21.61 -3.75
CA ALA A 34 2.86 -22.80 -4.12
C ALA A 34 1.38 -22.46 -4.42
N SER A 35 0.74 -21.65 -3.57
CA SER A 35 -0.64 -21.22 -3.80
C SER A 35 -0.80 -20.39 -5.07
N VAL A 36 0.16 -19.52 -5.40
CA VAL A 36 0.13 -18.75 -6.66
C VAL A 36 0.31 -19.68 -7.88
N MET A 37 1.15 -20.71 -7.79
CA MET A 37 1.29 -21.71 -8.84
C MET A 37 0.02 -22.52 -9.04
N ASP A 38 -0.65 -22.92 -7.96
CA ASP A 38 -1.95 -23.59 -8.02
C ASP A 38 -3.00 -22.68 -8.67
N LEU A 39 -3.02 -21.38 -8.31
CA LEU A 39 -3.91 -20.39 -8.92
C LEU A 39 -3.70 -20.26 -10.42
N GLN A 40 -2.45 -20.14 -10.87
CA GLN A 40 -2.10 -20.04 -12.30
C GLN A 40 -2.43 -21.31 -13.08
N SER A 41 -2.32 -22.47 -12.43
CA SER A 41 -2.56 -23.77 -13.08
C SER A 41 -4.05 -24.06 -13.24
N TRP A 42 -4.88 -23.62 -12.30
CA TRP A 42 -6.30 -23.97 -12.24
C TRP A 42 -7.22 -22.86 -12.76
N TYR A 43 -6.76 -21.61 -12.79
CA TYR A 43 -7.59 -20.46 -13.14
C TYR A 43 -6.89 -19.53 -14.15
N PRO A 44 -7.64 -18.92 -15.09
CA PRO A 44 -7.08 -17.90 -15.98
C PRO A 44 -6.60 -16.68 -15.18
N ALA A 45 -5.37 -16.22 -15.41
CA ALA A 45 -4.84 -15.01 -14.76
C ALA A 45 -5.64 -13.73 -15.09
N SER A 46 -6.34 -13.72 -16.22
CA SER A 46 -7.25 -12.64 -16.62
C SER A 46 -8.61 -12.67 -15.90
N SER A 47 -8.88 -13.69 -15.09
CA SER A 47 -10.12 -13.80 -14.31
C SER A 47 -10.16 -12.72 -13.25
N GLU A 48 -11.26 -11.96 -13.17
CA GLU A 48 -11.45 -10.96 -12.12
C GLU A 48 -11.28 -11.56 -10.72
N ALA A 49 -11.76 -12.79 -10.47
CA ALA A 49 -11.62 -13.44 -9.17
C ALA A 49 -10.16 -13.62 -8.75
N VAL A 50 -9.28 -13.97 -9.70
CA VAL A 50 -7.85 -14.16 -9.46
C VAL A 50 -7.20 -12.80 -9.22
N GLN A 51 -7.54 -11.80 -10.03
CA GLN A 51 -6.99 -10.45 -9.87
C GLN A 51 -7.37 -9.81 -8.54
N GLU A 52 -8.64 -9.92 -8.16
CA GLU A 52 -9.14 -9.39 -6.88
C GLU A 52 -8.49 -10.08 -5.68
N LEU A 53 -8.34 -11.42 -5.74
CA LEU A 53 -7.65 -12.18 -4.70
C LEU A 53 -6.17 -11.80 -4.59
N LEU A 54 -5.47 -11.65 -5.72
CA LEU A 54 -4.07 -11.24 -5.73
C LEU A 54 -3.87 -9.85 -5.14
N GLY A 55 -4.71 -8.88 -5.55
CA GLY A 55 -4.67 -7.52 -4.99
C GLY A 55 -4.94 -7.51 -3.48
N TYR A 56 -5.85 -8.36 -3.01
CA TYR A 56 -6.20 -8.42 -1.60
C TYR A 56 -5.12 -9.08 -0.78
N ALA A 57 -4.60 -10.22 -1.24
CA ALA A 57 -3.47 -10.92 -0.65
C ALA A 57 -2.24 -10.01 -0.54
N PHE A 58 -1.97 -9.22 -1.57
CA PHE A 58 -0.92 -8.21 -1.55
C PHE A 58 -1.15 -7.16 -0.45
N SER A 59 -2.39 -6.69 -0.28
CA SER A 59 -2.73 -5.78 0.83
C SER A 59 -2.60 -6.42 2.21
N CYS A 60 -2.88 -7.72 2.35
CA CYS A 60 -2.67 -8.47 3.59
C CYS A 60 -1.17 -8.60 3.93
N ALA A 61 -0.33 -8.89 2.94
CA ALA A 61 1.12 -8.90 3.11
C ALA A 61 1.64 -7.52 3.53
N ALA A 62 1.15 -6.47 2.87
CA ALA A 62 1.51 -5.08 3.17
C ALA A 62 1.10 -4.67 4.60
N ALA A 63 -0.10 -5.06 5.04
CA ALA A 63 -0.59 -4.83 6.41
C ALA A 63 0.34 -5.38 7.50
N HIS A 64 1.06 -6.48 7.20
CA HIS A 64 1.88 -7.20 8.17
C HIS A 64 3.39 -7.05 7.92
N ASN A 65 3.82 -6.06 7.12
CA ASN A 65 5.23 -5.84 6.75
C ASN A 65 5.91 -7.07 6.10
N GLN A 66 5.17 -7.90 5.37
CA GLN A 66 5.72 -9.09 4.72
C GLN A 66 6.40 -8.74 3.39
N ILE A 67 7.54 -8.05 3.46
CA ILE A 67 8.24 -7.49 2.29
C ILE A 67 8.63 -8.58 1.29
N GLU A 68 9.08 -9.74 1.76
CA GLU A 68 9.46 -10.87 0.90
C GLU A 68 8.26 -11.36 0.07
N ILE A 69 7.06 -11.41 0.67
CA ILE A 69 5.83 -11.76 -0.05
C ILE A 69 5.46 -10.68 -1.06
N MET A 70 5.56 -9.41 -0.66
CA MET A 70 5.28 -8.28 -1.56
C MET A 70 6.22 -8.29 -2.77
N GLU A 71 7.52 -8.56 -2.55
CA GLU A 71 8.52 -8.71 -3.61
C GLU A 71 8.24 -9.91 -4.50
N LEU A 72 7.88 -11.06 -3.93
CA LEU A 72 7.52 -12.26 -4.68
C LEU A 72 6.34 -12.02 -5.63
N LEU A 73 5.32 -11.31 -5.15
CA LEU A 73 4.10 -11.03 -5.91
C LEU A 73 4.32 -9.92 -6.95
N LEU A 74 5.03 -8.84 -6.60
CA LEU A 74 5.28 -7.72 -7.51
C LEU A 74 6.39 -7.99 -8.51
N TYR A 75 7.44 -8.69 -8.12
CA TYR A 75 8.58 -8.99 -8.98
C TYR A 75 8.75 -10.50 -9.07
N PRO A 76 7.82 -11.19 -9.75
CA PRO A 76 7.95 -12.62 -10.02
C PRO A 76 9.26 -12.83 -10.80
N THR A 77 10.32 -13.19 -10.09
CA THR A 77 11.66 -13.29 -10.66
C THR A 77 11.64 -14.41 -11.68
N ARG A 78 12.20 -14.14 -12.88
CA ARG A 78 12.74 -15.23 -13.70
C ARG A 78 13.86 -15.86 -12.89
N ALA A 79 13.63 -17.06 -12.36
CA ALA A 79 14.62 -18.01 -11.91
C ALA A 79 16.08 -17.52 -12.02
N THR A 80 16.57 -16.76 -11.04
CA THR A 80 17.99 -16.45 -10.92
C THR A 80 18.57 -17.20 -9.73
N ALA A 81 19.20 -18.33 -10.07
CA ALA A 81 20.34 -18.94 -9.37
C ALA A 81 20.16 -19.24 -7.87
N SER A 82 19.26 -20.16 -7.56
CA SER A 82 19.46 -21.07 -6.42
C SER A 82 19.24 -22.50 -6.92
N ASN A 83 20.16 -23.40 -6.59
CA ASN A 83 20.21 -24.80 -7.02
C ASN A 83 19.04 -25.63 -6.45
N SER A 84 17.80 -25.36 -6.87
CA SER A 84 16.66 -26.23 -6.62
C SER A 84 15.88 -26.46 -7.92
N ASN A 85 15.75 -27.72 -8.31
CA ASN A 85 15.28 -28.20 -9.61
C ASN A 85 13.76 -28.02 -9.86
N SER A 86 13.14 -26.92 -9.42
CA SER A 86 11.70 -26.69 -9.66
C SER A 86 11.27 -25.22 -9.67
N SER A 87 12.08 -24.30 -10.24
CA SER A 87 11.67 -22.90 -10.35
C SER A 87 10.69 -22.70 -11.53
N VAL A 88 9.43 -23.08 -11.35
CA VAL A 88 8.36 -22.62 -12.26
C VAL A 88 8.25 -21.10 -12.10
N ALA A 89 8.49 -20.37 -13.19
CA ALA A 89 8.42 -18.93 -13.19
C ALA A 89 6.96 -18.47 -13.06
N LEU A 90 6.70 -17.56 -12.13
CA LEU A 90 5.39 -16.93 -11.99
C LEU A 90 5.11 -16.05 -13.23
N SER A 91 3.87 -16.08 -13.73
CA SER A 91 3.44 -15.31 -14.91
C SER A 91 3.62 -13.80 -14.72
N LYS A 92 4.04 -13.14 -15.80
CA LYS A 92 4.08 -11.67 -15.91
C LYS A 92 2.70 -11.03 -15.71
N ASP A 93 1.62 -11.76 -16.00
CA ASP A 93 0.26 -11.28 -15.85
C ASP A 93 -0.09 -10.97 -14.37
N ILE A 94 0.55 -11.66 -13.42
CA ILE A 94 0.39 -11.38 -11.98
C ILE A 94 0.98 -10.03 -11.63
N HIS A 95 2.17 -9.73 -12.15
CA HIS A 95 2.81 -8.43 -11.97
C HIS A 95 1.95 -7.30 -12.56
N GLU A 96 1.51 -7.45 -13.81
CA GLU A 96 0.69 -6.44 -14.48
C GLU A 96 -0.67 -6.24 -13.78
N CYS A 97 -1.27 -7.32 -13.28
CA CYS A 97 -2.45 -7.27 -12.44
C CYS A 97 -2.23 -6.40 -11.20
N LEU A 98 -1.14 -6.57 -10.46
CA LEU A 98 -0.88 -5.77 -9.26
C LEU A 98 -0.58 -4.30 -9.59
N LEU A 99 0.15 -4.04 -10.67
CA LEU A 99 0.51 -2.67 -11.06
C LEU A 99 -0.70 -1.83 -11.50
N TYR A 100 -1.61 -2.44 -12.26
CA TYR A 100 -2.67 -1.72 -13.00
C TYR A 100 -4.09 -2.12 -12.60
N GLY A 101 -4.25 -3.20 -11.85
CA GLY A 101 -5.54 -3.68 -11.38
C GLY A 101 -6.17 -2.76 -10.35
N MET A 102 -7.49 -2.80 -10.30
CA MET A 102 -8.33 -1.91 -9.51
C MET A 102 -9.22 -2.76 -8.61
N CYS A 103 -9.35 -2.39 -7.34
CA CYS A 103 -10.28 -3.00 -6.39
C CYS A 103 -11.70 -2.93 -6.96
N ARG A 104 -12.46 -4.03 -7.00
CA ARG A 104 -13.85 -4.02 -7.48
C ARG A 104 -14.81 -4.73 -6.54
N TRP A 105 -14.36 -5.74 -5.81
CA TRP A 105 -15.23 -6.66 -5.10
C TRP A 105 -15.28 -6.36 -3.59
N GLU A 106 -16.48 -6.11 -3.08
CA GLU A 106 -16.74 -5.79 -1.67
C GLU A 106 -16.30 -6.89 -0.70
N LYS A 107 -16.32 -8.17 -1.12
CA LYS A 107 -15.80 -9.29 -0.33
C LYS A 107 -14.34 -9.09 0.08
N TYR A 108 -13.51 -8.60 -0.83
CA TYR A 108 -12.07 -8.43 -0.61
C TYR A 108 -11.73 -7.04 -0.10
N TYR A 109 -12.51 -6.03 -0.46
CA TYR A 109 -12.23 -4.64 -0.11
C TYR A 109 -13.41 -4.09 0.68
N PRO A 110 -13.46 -4.35 2.01
CA PRO A 110 -14.55 -3.84 2.83
C PRO A 110 -14.58 -2.31 2.76
N ARG A 111 -15.80 -1.74 2.80
CA ARG A 111 -15.97 -0.28 2.73
C ARG A 111 -15.19 0.39 3.85
N ARG A 112 -14.27 1.26 3.46
CA ARG A 112 -13.58 2.17 4.37
C ARG A 112 -14.27 3.53 4.24
N PRO A 113 -15.08 3.97 5.21
CA PRO A 113 -15.89 5.18 5.09
C PRO A 113 -15.10 6.44 4.72
N ARG A 114 -13.80 6.48 5.07
CA ARG A 114 -12.88 7.57 4.77
C ARG A 114 -12.45 7.66 3.30
N PHE A 115 -12.50 6.54 2.57
CA PHE A 115 -12.12 6.48 1.17
C PHE A 115 -13.37 6.36 0.32
N GLN A 116 -13.79 7.49 -0.25
CA GLN A 116 -14.84 7.49 -1.27
C GLN A 116 -14.40 6.55 -2.40
N CYS A 117 -15.21 5.52 -2.66
CA CYS A 117 -14.99 4.55 -3.72
C CYS A 117 -13.65 3.78 -3.59
N CYS A 118 -13.42 3.07 -2.48
CA CYS A 118 -12.30 2.11 -2.40
C CYS A 118 -12.28 1.12 -3.58
N TYR A 119 -13.45 0.82 -4.17
CA TYR A 119 -13.67 0.05 -5.40
C TYR A 119 -13.20 0.73 -6.71
N ALA A 120 -12.44 1.80 -6.62
CA ALA A 120 -11.80 2.44 -7.76
C ALA A 120 -10.35 2.80 -7.45
N LEU A 121 -9.77 2.21 -6.40
CA LEU A 121 -8.35 2.34 -6.11
C LEU A 121 -7.58 1.25 -6.84
N ARG A 122 -6.36 1.57 -7.27
CA ARG A 122 -5.40 0.55 -7.69
C ARG A 122 -5.08 -0.36 -6.51
N TYR A 123 -4.77 -1.62 -6.75
CA TYR A 123 -4.38 -2.56 -5.69
C TYR A 123 -3.20 -2.01 -4.86
N LEU A 124 -2.20 -1.41 -5.52
CA LEU A 124 -1.08 -0.75 -4.85
C LEU A 124 -1.49 0.43 -3.97
N ALA A 125 -2.42 1.26 -4.44
CA ALA A 125 -2.92 2.42 -3.69
C ALA A 125 -3.69 1.97 -2.44
N TYR A 126 -4.52 0.93 -2.58
CA TYR A 126 -5.22 0.33 -1.45
C TYR A 126 -4.24 -0.28 -0.44
N ALA A 127 -3.25 -1.04 -0.90
CA ALA A 127 -2.22 -1.61 -0.03
C ALA A 127 -1.42 -0.53 0.73
N ALA A 128 -1.07 0.58 0.07
CA ALA A 128 -0.38 1.70 0.71
C ALA A 128 -1.24 2.35 1.81
N ILE A 129 -2.55 2.49 1.58
CA ILE A 129 -3.49 2.98 2.60
C ILE A 129 -3.58 2.01 3.79
N VAL A 130 -3.62 0.70 3.51
CA VAL A 130 -3.63 -0.33 4.56
C VAL A 130 -2.32 -0.29 5.36
N CYS A 131 -1.18 -0.03 4.73
CA CYS A 131 0.08 0.17 5.46
C CYS A 131 -0.03 1.33 6.46
N VAL A 132 -0.66 2.44 6.04
CA VAL A 132 -0.87 3.59 6.93
C VAL A 132 -1.79 3.23 8.07
N GLU A 133 -2.91 2.53 7.82
CA GLU A 133 -3.83 2.12 8.90
C GLU A 133 -3.17 1.18 9.91
N GLN A 134 -2.38 0.22 9.44
CA GLN A 134 -1.79 -0.83 10.28
C GLN A 134 -0.42 -0.41 10.84
N ASN A 135 0.00 0.83 10.60
CA ASN A 135 1.34 1.32 10.90
C ASN A 135 2.47 0.41 10.35
N ALA A 136 2.26 -0.17 9.17
CA ALA A 136 3.21 -1.06 8.50
C ALA A 136 4.28 -0.23 7.75
N PHE A 137 5.22 0.33 8.53
CA PHE A 137 6.23 1.27 8.03
C PHE A 137 7.10 0.69 6.90
N GLN A 138 7.61 -0.53 7.07
CA GLN A 138 8.53 -1.15 6.11
C GLN A 138 7.84 -1.42 4.77
N ALA A 139 6.58 -1.86 4.81
CA ALA A 139 5.79 -2.10 3.62
C ALA A 139 5.49 -0.80 2.87
N LEU A 140 5.16 0.29 3.59
CA LEU A 140 4.95 1.58 2.94
C LEU A 140 6.26 2.11 2.35
N GLU A 141 7.37 2.02 3.09
CA GLU A 141 8.70 2.40 2.60
C GLU A 141 9.05 1.67 1.30
N PHE A 142 8.79 0.35 1.24
CA PHE A 142 8.94 -0.44 0.03
C PHE A 142 8.12 0.11 -1.15
N LEU A 143 6.86 0.47 -0.92
CA LEU A 143 5.95 1.00 -1.95
C LEU A 143 6.35 2.40 -2.45
N VAL A 144 6.96 3.24 -1.60
CA VAL A 144 7.39 4.60 -1.97
C VAL A 144 8.86 4.70 -2.37
N LYS A 145 9.61 3.59 -2.32
CA LYS A 145 11.00 3.54 -2.73
C LYS A 145 11.11 3.88 -4.22
N GLN A 146 12.15 4.65 -4.60
CA GLN A 146 12.39 4.91 -6.03
C GLN A 146 12.80 3.60 -6.64
N GLN A 147 12.04 3.19 -7.63
CA GLN A 147 12.44 2.11 -8.50
C GLN A 147 13.50 2.67 -9.47
N GLY A 148 14.58 1.90 -9.69
CA GLY A 148 15.58 2.29 -10.67
C GLY A 148 14.96 2.32 -12.07
N HIS A 149 15.27 3.33 -12.88
CA HIS A 149 14.87 3.32 -14.28
C HIS A 149 15.32 2.02 -14.96
N PRO A 150 14.47 1.36 -15.76
CA PRO A 150 13.23 1.86 -16.37
C PRO A 150 11.93 1.57 -15.60
N THR A 151 11.99 1.04 -14.37
CA THR A 151 10.80 0.60 -13.64
C THR A 151 9.96 1.80 -13.19
N PRO A 152 8.65 1.85 -13.49
CA PRO A 152 7.79 2.96 -13.10
C PRO A 152 7.60 3.02 -11.58
N GLU A 153 7.29 4.20 -11.06
CA GLU A 153 6.90 4.37 -9.66
C GLU A 153 5.65 3.53 -9.35
N LEU A 154 5.67 2.81 -8.22
CA LEU A 154 4.57 1.93 -7.82
C LEU A 154 3.32 2.77 -7.45
N LEU A 155 3.54 3.88 -6.76
CA LEU A 155 2.50 4.83 -6.35
C LEU A 155 2.60 6.09 -7.21
N VAL A 156 1.45 6.58 -7.68
CA VAL A 156 1.36 7.90 -8.30
C VAL A 156 1.18 8.98 -7.24
N ASP A 157 1.46 10.24 -7.57
CA ASP A 157 1.36 11.38 -6.65
C ASP A 157 0.05 11.42 -5.84
N THR A 158 -1.08 11.13 -6.49
CA THR A 158 -2.40 11.13 -5.81
C THR A 158 -2.52 10.07 -4.73
N ASP A 159 -1.84 8.92 -4.89
CA ASP A 159 -1.86 7.85 -3.90
C ASP A 159 -0.98 8.23 -2.71
N VAL A 160 0.20 8.80 -2.97
CA VAL A 160 1.10 9.34 -1.95
C VAL A 160 0.42 10.44 -1.12
N VAL A 161 -0.29 11.36 -1.76
CA VAL A 161 -1.05 12.42 -1.07
C VAL A 161 -2.13 11.84 -0.16
N ARG A 162 -2.83 10.77 -0.59
CA ARG A 162 -3.83 10.09 0.26
C ARG A 162 -3.18 9.45 1.48
N CYS A 163 -2.07 8.73 1.30
CA CYS A 163 -1.31 8.15 2.40
C CYS A 163 -0.83 9.22 3.38
N PHE A 164 -0.29 10.33 2.87
CA PHE A 164 0.17 11.44 3.70
C PHE A 164 -0.95 12.08 4.51
N ARG A 165 -2.08 12.40 3.86
CA ARG A 165 -3.26 12.96 4.56
C ARG A 165 -3.75 12.03 5.66
N TYR A 166 -3.77 10.73 5.40
CA TYR A 166 -4.22 9.75 6.39
C TYR A 166 -3.24 9.60 7.55
N ALA A 167 -1.93 9.55 7.28
CA ALA A 167 -0.90 9.51 8.31
C ALA A 167 -0.91 10.78 9.19
N VAL A 168 -1.11 11.95 8.56
CA VAL A 168 -1.26 13.23 9.26
C VAL A 168 -2.50 13.23 10.15
N GLU A 169 -3.63 12.67 9.70
CA GLU A 169 -4.82 12.52 10.54
C GLU A 169 -4.54 11.67 11.79
N LEU A 170 -3.93 10.48 11.60
CA LEU A 170 -3.64 9.55 12.71
C LEU A 170 -2.55 10.06 13.66
N GLY A 171 -1.53 10.74 13.14
CA GLY A 171 -0.41 11.26 13.93
C GLY A 171 -0.64 12.62 14.59
N SER A 172 -1.68 13.35 14.16
CA SER A 172 -1.95 14.70 14.67
C SER A 172 -2.93 14.78 15.84
N ASP A 173 -3.82 13.80 15.99
CA ASP A 173 -4.75 13.75 17.11
C ASP A 173 -4.03 13.24 18.35
N PHE A 174 -3.71 14.16 19.27
CA PHE A 174 -3.11 13.81 20.56
C PHE A 174 -3.98 12.91 21.44
N ASN A 175 -5.27 12.76 21.11
CA ASN A 175 -6.19 11.86 21.80
C ASN A 175 -6.36 10.50 21.09
N ALA A 176 -5.77 10.33 19.90
CA ALA A 176 -5.74 9.04 19.23
C ALA A 176 -4.87 8.05 20.04
N PRO A 177 -5.13 6.75 19.94
CA PRO A 177 -4.22 5.76 20.49
C PRO A 177 -2.88 5.80 19.73
N ALA A 178 -1.81 6.17 20.43
CA ALA A 178 -0.41 6.18 19.96
C ALA A 178 -0.12 7.03 18.70
N PRO A 179 -0.38 8.36 18.70
CA PRO A 179 -0.08 9.25 17.57
C PRO A 179 1.42 9.28 17.23
N GLU A 180 2.28 9.07 18.22
CA GLU A 180 3.72 8.93 18.04
C GLU A 180 4.11 7.77 17.11
N ALA A 181 3.27 6.74 16.99
CA ALA A 181 3.54 5.58 16.15
C ALA A 181 3.50 5.93 14.65
N TYR A 182 2.73 6.95 14.27
CA TYR A 182 2.57 7.40 12.87
C TYR A 182 3.55 8.50 12.47
N ARG A 183 4.24 9.12 13.42
CA ARG A 183 5.23 10.18 13.14
C ARG A 183 6.36 9.72 12.23
N PRO A 184 7.00 8.54 12.44
CA PRO A 184 8.02 8.05 11.51
C PRO A 184 7.51 7.94 10.08
N MET A 185 6.27 7.49 9.91
CA MET A 185 5.64 7.35 8.61
C MET A 185 5.43 8.69 7.91
N MET A 186 4.93 9.69 8.64
CA MET A 186 4.80 11.06 8.14
C MET A 186 6.17 11.63 7.71
N MET A 187 7.20 11.41 8.52
CA MET A 187 8.55 11.88 8.24
C MET A 187 9.18 11.21 7.02
N MET A 188 8.99 9.91 6.87
CA MET A 188 9.45 9.17 5.71
C MET A 188 8.78 9.68 4.42
N LEU A 189 7.46 9.92 4.44
CA LEU A 189 6.75 10.52 3.31
C LEU A 189 7.22 11.94 3.00
N LEU A 190 7.48 12.77 4.01
CA LEU A 190 7.96 14.15 3.83
C LEU A 190 9.39 14.23 3.34
N TYR A 191 10.27 13.37 3.87
CA TYR A 191 11.63 13.23 3.41
C TYR A 191 11.67 12.82 1.93
N ARG A 192 10.75 11.93 1.53
CA ARG A 192 10.69 11.41 0.17
C ARG A 192 9.99 12.35 -0.82
N TYR A 193 8.94 13.01 -0.37
CA TYR A 193 8.12 13.91 -1.17
C TYR A 193 7.97 15.27 -0.46
N PRO A 194 9.01 16.13 -0.47
CA PRO A 194 8.94 17.45 0.17
C PRO A 194 7.81 18.33 -0.39
N VAL A 195 7.37 18.05 -1.62
CA VAL A 195 6.25 18.72 -2.28
C VAL A 195 4.92 18.59 -1.53
N LEU A 196 4.77 17.58 -0.67
CA LEU A 196 3.59 17.40 0.18
C LEU A 196 3.39 18.59 1.13
N LEU A 197 4.44 19.36 1.44
CA LEU A 197 4.35 20.59 2.24
C LEU A 197 3.92 21.82 1.43
N LEU A 198 4.07 21.82 0.10
CA LEU A 198 3.87 23.02 -0.72
C LEU A 198 2.45 23.61 -0.64
N PRO A 199 1.36 22.81 -0.66
CA PRO A 199 0.01 23.34 -0.47
C PRO A 199 -0.17 24.05 0.88
N HIS A 200 0.56 23.61 1.91
CA HIS A 200 0.51 24.14 3.27
C HIS A 200 1.39 25.38 3.47
N VAL A 201 2.52 25.47 2.77
CA VAL A 201 3.40 26.66 2.78
C VAL A 201 2.81 27.81 1.97
N ASN A 202 2.17 27.51 0.85
CA ASN A 202 1.65 28.53 -0.07
C ASN A 202 0.24 29.04 0.28
N GLY A 203 -0.35 28.60 1.40
CA GLY A 203 -1.72 28.98 1.80
C GLY A 203 -2.83 28.53 0.85
N LYS A 204 -2.51 27.79 -0.23
CA LYS A 204 -3.48 27.33 -1.23
C LYS A 204 -4.44 26.25 -0.70
N HIS A 205 -4.16 25.70 0.47
CA HIS A 205 -5.05 24.78 1.17
C HIS A 205 -6.33 25.46 1.70
N ASP A 206 -6.34 26.79 1.82
CA ASP A 206 -7.49 27.60 2.29
C ASP A 206 -8.55 27.85 1.19
N ASN A 207 -8.28 27.44 -0.06
CA ASN A 207 -9.21 27.62 -1.18
C ASN A 207 -10.15 26.42 -1.41
N ASP A 208 -10.13 25.41 -0.54
CA ASP A 208 -11.07 24.30 -0.59
C ASP A 208 -12.40 24.74 0.07
N PRO A 209 -13.54 24.74 -0.65
CA PRO A 209 -14.80 25.36 -0.19
C PRO A 209 -15.47 24.66 1.01
N ASP A 210 -14.93 23.54 1.49
CA ASP A 210 -15.41 22.86 2.71
C ASP A 210 -14.73 23.42 3.97
N GLU A 211 -15.25 24.55 4.47
CA GLU A 211 -14.75 25.32 5.63
C GLU A 211 -14.58 24.51 6.94
N SER A 212 -15.20 23.33 7.08
CA SER A 212 -15.06 22.48 8.29
C SER A 212 -13.68 21.80 8.41
N ILE A 213 -12.99 21.59 7.29
CA ILE A 213 -11.67 20.94 7.20
C ILE A 213 -10.56 21.93 7.59
N SER A 214 -10.75 23.24 7.38
CA SER A 214 -9.73 24.28 7.61
C SER A 214 -9.23 24.37 9.07
N ARG A 215 -10.11 24.18 10.07
CA ARG A 215 -9.73 24.13 11.50
C ARG A 215 -9.01 22.84 11.87
N SER A 216 -9.40 21.73 11.24
CA SER A 216 -8.73 20.44 11.41
C SER A 216 -7.30 20.55 10.88
N THR A 217 -7.14 20.95 9.61
CA THR A 217 -5.84 21.06 8.93
C THR A 217 -4.87 22.03 9.61
N ARG A 218 -5.34 23.14 10.19
CA ARG A 218 -4.50 24.05 10.99
C ARG A 218 -3.93 23.39 12.24
N LYS A 219 -4.75 22.63 12.97
CA LYS A 219 -4.30 21.83 14.12
C LYS A 219 -3.33 20.74 13.69
N HIS A 220 -3.53 20.12 12.52
CA HIS A 220 -2.63 19.10 11.98
C HIS A 220 -1.27 19.69 11.62
N MET A 221 -1.22 20.91 11.09
CA MET A 221 0.00 21.69 10.81
C MET A 221 0.75 22.10 12.09
N GLU A 222 0.03 22.52 13.13
CA GLU A 222 0.62 22.82 14.44
C GLU A 222 1.14 21.54 15.10
N SER A 223 0.45 20.41 14.93
CA SER A 223 0.86 19.11 15.45
C SER A 223 2.03 18.52 14.66
N LEU A 224 2.09 18.70 13.33
CA LEU A 224 3.24 18.36 12.49
C LEU A 224 4.45 19.22 12.86
N ARG A 225 4.26 20.53 13.05
CA ARG A 225 5.32 21.43 13.55
C ARG A 225 5.79 21.02 14.94
N ALA A 226 4.87 20.70 15.86
CA ALA A 226 5.22 20.24 17.20
C ALA A 226 5.94 18.89 17.18
N SER A 227 5.57 18.00 16.26
CA SER A 227 6.21 16.69 16.06
C SER A 227 7.61 16.82 15.44
N LEU A 228 7.76 17.67 14.42
CA LEU A 228 9.06 18.03 13.85
C LEU A 228 9.97 18.70 14.89
N LEU A 229 9.41 19.59 15.71
CA LEU A 229 10.13 20.24 16.81
C LEU A 229 10.53 19.22 17.88
N PHE A 230 9.64 18.29 18.23
CA PHE A 230 9.94 17.20 19.17
C PHE A 230 11.05 16.30 18.65
N GLU A 231 11.02 15.90 17.38
CA GLU A 231 12.03 15.05 16.77
C GLU A 231 13.38 15.77 16.65
N TYR A 232 13.38 17.07 16.31
CA TYR A 232 14.56 17.92 16.41
C TYR A 232 15.11 17.97 17.84
N VAL A 233 14.27 18.16 18.85
CA VAL A 233 14.70 18.25 20.26
C VAL A 233 15.21 16.91 20.80
N THR A 234 14.58 15.80 20.41
CA THR A 234 14.88 14.46 20.96
C THR A 234 15.96 13.71 20.19
N ASN A 235 16.30 14.15 18.97
CA ASN A 235 17.35 13.55 18.17
C ASN A 235 18.47 14.56 17.83
N PRO A 236 19.40 14.84 18.77
CA PRO A 236 20.43 15.86 18.62
C PRO A 236 21.43 15.58 17.48
N GLN A 237 21.43 14.39 16.89
CA GLN A 237 22.24 14.07 15.71
C GLN A 237 21.74 14.75 14.43
N LEU A 238 20.47 15.20 14.42
CA LEU A 238 19.87 15.98 13.34
C LEU A 238 20.17 17.48 13.46
N HIS A 239 20.83 17.91 14.55
CA HIS A 239 21.21 19.31 14.69
C HIS A 239 22.33 19.60 13.70
N PRO A 240 22.23 20.68 12.91
CA PRO A 240 23.36 21.09 12.09
C PRO A 240 24.56 21.27 13.02
N LYS A 241 25.66 20.56 12.73
CA LYS A 241 26.92 20.76 13.45
C LYS A 241 27.29 22.23 13.25
N THR A 242 27.05 23.04 14.27
CA THR A 242 27.48 24.43 14.30
C THR A 242 29.00 24.39 14.44
N GLU A 243 29.69 24.32 13.29
CA GLU A 243 31.10 24.64 13.22
C GLU A 243 31.20 26.16 13.43
N TRP A 244 31.66 26.54 14.62
CA TRP A 244 32.18 27.87 14.93
C TRP A 244 33.67 27.89 14.64
#